data_AF-M2MNT8-F1
#
_entry.id   AF-M2MNT8-F1
#
_cell.length_a   1.000
_cell.length_b   1.000
_cell.length_c   1.000
_cell.angle_alpha   90.00
_cell.angle_beta   90.00
_cell.angle_gamma   90.00
#
_symmetry.space_group_name_H-M   'P 1'
#
loop_
_entity.id
_entity.type
_entity.pdbx_description
1 polymer ?
#
loop_
_entity_poly.entity_id
_entity_poly.type
_entity_poly.pdbx_seq_one_letter_code
_entity_poly.pdbx_strand_id
1 'polypeptide(L)'
;GVRYFILKSWNMENVVNAQRDSLWATQVHNENLLSDAFRTSRHVILLFSVNKSMAFQGYALMTSPPDPTLPKPPFCAKLNWSTSPAFTIRWLATTPVPFRAVGHLKNTLNLDDGGSPRAVLVGRDGQEVSADAGMGVVSVLDEADVEQRGRV
;
A
#
# COMPACT_ATOMS: atom_id res chain seq x y z
N GLY A 1 12.50 -7.93 -10.21
CA GLY A 1 12.19 -8.24 -8.79
C GLY A 1 10.78 -7.80 -8.43
N VAL A 2 10.41 -7.91 -7.16
CA VAL A 2 9.18 -7.35 -6.57
C VAL A 2 9.57 -6.12 -5.74
N ARG A 3 8.81 -5.02 -5.83
CA ARG A 3 8.99 -3.84 -4.99
C ARG A 3 7.73 -3.59 -4.17
N TYR A 4 7.90 -3.08 -2.95
CA TYR A 4 6.83 -2.91 -1.97
C TYR A 4 6.72 -1.45 -1.55
N PHE A 5 5.51 -0.92 -1.48
CA PHE A 5 5.27 0.46 -1.06
C PHE A 5 4.12 0.54 -0.07
N ILE A 6 4.25 1.39 0.95
CA ILE A 6 3.15 1.71 1.84
C ILE A 6 2.31 2.81 1.20
N LEU A 7 1.01 2.56 1.07
CA LEU A 7 0.04 3.60 0.69
C LEU A 7 -0.84 3.96 1.88
N LYS A 8 -0.84 5.24 2.22
CA LYS A 8 -1.58 5.77 3.38
C LYS A 8 -2.90 6.35 2.92
N SER A 9 -3.98 5.82 3.50
CA SER A 9 -5.32 6.38 3.30
C SER A 9 -5.70 7.29 4.46
N TRP A 10 -6.45 8.36 4.17
CA TRP A 10 -7.03 9.22 5.21
C TRP A 10 -8.09 8.48 6.05
N ASN A 11 -8.92 7.67 5.41
CA ASN A 11 -10.03 6.96 6.05
C ASN A 11 -10.25 5.57 5.43
N MET A 12 -11.11 4.78 6.08
CA MET A 12 -11.47 3.44 5.63
C MET A 12 -12.34 3.45 4.37
N GLU A 13 -13.19 4.46 4.20
CA GLU A 13 -14.09 4.58 3.03
C GLU A 13 -13.31 4.56 1.71
N ASN A 14 -12.17 5.25 1.64
CA ASN A 14 -11.32 5.26 0.45
C ASN A 14 -10.80 3.85 0.12
N VAL A 15 -10.37 3.09 1.14
CA VAL A 15 -9.87 1.72 0.97
C VAL A 15 -10.99 0.79 0.51
N VAL A 16 -12.19 0.90 1.10
CA VAL A 16 -13.37 0.12 0.69
C VAL A 16 -13.76 0.44 -0.77
N ASN A 17 -13.76 1.72 -1.16
CA ASN A 17 -14.01 2.10 -2.54
C ASN A 17 -12.94 1.52 -3.47
N ALA A 18 -11.67 1.53 -3.08
CA ALA A 18 -10.59 0.94 -3.88
C ALA A 18 -10.68 -0.59 -3.98
N GLN A 19 -11.17 -1.27 -2.95
CA GLN A 19 -11.48 -2.72 -2.96
C GLN A 19 -12.58 -3.06 -3.96
N ARG A 20 -13.61 -2.20 -4.07
CA ARG A 20 -14.69 -2.35 -5.04
C ARG A 20 -14.26 -2.00 -6.47
N ASP A 21 -13.60 -0.85 -6.62
CA ASP A 21 -13.40 -0.21 -7.93
C ASP A 21 -12.05 -0.56 -8.56
N SER A 22 -11.13 -1.20 -7.81
CA SER A 22 -9.79 -1.59 -8.28
C SER A 22 -8.97 -0.41 -8.84
N LEU A 23 -9.19 0.78 -8.30
CA LEU A 23 -8.52 2.03 -8.67
C LEU A 23 -7.94 2.72 -7.45
N TRP A 24 -6.77 3.32 -7.63
CA TRP A 24 -6.16 4.18 -6.64
C TRP A 24 -5.52 5.42 -7.27
N ALA A 25 -5.36 6.46 -6.46
CA ALA A 25 -4.54 7.63 -6.75
C ALA A 25 -3.84 8.05 -5.46
N THR A 26 -2.60 8.52 -5.57
CA THR A 26 -1.72 8.84 -4.44
C THR A 26 -1.28 10.30 -4.50
N GLN A 27 -0.35 10.68 -3.62
CA GLN A 27 0.31 11.97 -3.66
C GLN A 27 1.04 12.17 -4.99
N VAL A 28 0.97 13.39 -5.57
CA VAL A 28 1.59 13.69 -6.87
C VAL A 28 3.08 13.34 -6.90
N HIS A 29 3.80 13.55 -5.80
CA HIS A 29 5.23 13.22 -5.74
C HIS A 29 5.53 11.71 -5.81
N ASN A 30 4.55 10.84 -5.54
CA ASN A 30 4.70 9.39 -5.66
C ASN A 30 4.50 8.89 -7.10
N GLU A 31 4.00 9.73 -8.00
CA GLU A 31 3.68 9.34 -9.38
C GLU A 31 4.91 8.79 -10.13
N ASN A 32 6.00 9.54 -10.14
CA ASN A 32 7.24 9.12 -10.81
C ASN A 32 7.81 7.86 -10.16
N LEU A 33 7.82 7.81 -8.82
CA LEU A 33 8.30 6.65 -8.06
C LEU A 33 7.56 5.36 -8.44
N LEU A 34 6.22 5.39 -8.44
CA LEU A 34 5.41 4.22 -8.75
C LEU A 34 5.44 3.88 -10.26
N SER A 35 5.52 4.89 -11.13
CA SER A 35 5.69 4.68 -12.57
C SER A 35 7.00 3.96 -12.89
N ASP A 36 8.10 4.42 -12.29
CA ASP A 36 9.41 3.81 -12.45
C ASP A 36 9.45 2.41 -11.86
N ALA A 37 8.89 2.22 -10.66
CA ALA A 37 8.78 0.90 -10.04
C ALA A 37 8.00 -0.07 -10.93
N PHE A 38 6.87 0.36 -11.51
CA PHE A 38 6.06 -0.47 -12.40
C PHE A 38 6.80 -0.89 -13.67
N ARG A 39 7.59 0.02 -14.27
CA ARG A 39 8.36 -0.27 -15.50
C ARG A 39 9.58 -1.16 -15.26
N THR A 40 10.22 -1.01 -14.09
CA THR A 40 11.52 -1.64 -13.79
C THR A 40 11.40 -2.93 -12.99
N SER A 41 10.20 -3.26 -12.48
CA SER A 41 9.96 -4.42 -11.63
C SER A 41 8.91 -5.34 -12.24
N ARG A 42 8.99 -6.62 -11.91
CA ARG A 42 8.01 -7.61 -12.36
C ARG A 42 6.66 -7.39 -11.67
N HIS A 43 6.69 -7.04 -10.40
CA HIS A 43 5.52 -6.76 -9.58
C HIS A 43 5.79 -5.58 -8.66
N VAL A 44 4.76 -4.75 -8.49
CA VAL A 44 4.72 -3.68 -7.48
C VAL A 44 3.57 -3.99 -6.53
N ILE A 45 3.91 -4.22 -5.26
CA ILE A 45 2.97 -4.55 -4.20
C ILE A 45 2.72 -3.32 -3.35
N LEU A 46 1.45 -3.04 -3.08
CA LEU A 46 0.98 -1.87 -2.36
C LEU A 46 0.37 -2.32 -1.05
N LEU A 47 0.98 -1.94 0.07
CA LEU A 47 0.56 -2.23 1.43
C LEU A 47 -0.34 -1.10 1.92
N PHE A 48 -1.65 -1.33 2.00
CA PHE A 48 -2.61 -0.28 2.35
C PHE A 48 -2.71 -0.11 3.85
N SER A 49 -2.59 1.13 4.33
CA SER A 49 -2.77 1.45 5.74
C SER A 49 -3.52 2.77 5.94
N VAL A 50 -4.64 2.73 6.64
CA VAL A 50 -5.44 3.88 7.04
C VAL A 50 -4.76 4.59 8.20
N ASN A 51 -4.66 5.91 8.12
CA ASN A 51 -4.08 6.74 9.16
C ASN A 51 -4.80 6.54 10.50
N LYS A 52 -4.02 6.41 11.58
CA LYS A 52 -4.50 6.17 12.96
C LYS A 52 -5.28 4.86 13.17
N SER A 53 -5.36 3.98 12.17
CA SER A 53 -6.03 2.66 12.33
C SER A 53 -5.22 1.65 13.14
N MET A 54 -3.91 1.89 13.31
CA MET A 54 -2.96 0.95 13.92
C MET A 54 -2.94 -0.42 13.21
N ALA A 55 -3.23 -0.46 11.92
CA ALA A 55 -3.31 -1.68 11.12
C ALA A 55 -2.93 -1.46 9.64
N PHE A 56 -2.58 -2.56 8.98
CA PHE A 56 -2.66 -2.67 7.52
C PHE A 56 -4.05 -3.20 7.15
N GLN A 57 -4.68 -2.68 6.12
CA GLN A 57 -6.04 -3.05 5.68
C GLN A 57 -6.04 -4.04 4.52
N GLY A 58 -4.89 -4.66 4.24
CA GLY A 58 -4.70 -5.52 3.10
C GLY A 58 -3.62 -5.02 2.16
N TYR A 59 -3.45 -5.74 1.06
CA TYR A 59 -2.49 -5.38 0.03
C TYR A 59 -3.00 -5.72 -1.37
N ALA A 60 -2.45 -5.02 -2.35
CA ALA A 60 -2.80 -5.19 -3.75
C ALA A 60 -1.57 -5.20 -4.64
N LEU A 61 -1.69 -5.85 -5.79
CA LEU A 61 -0.77 -5.73 -6.91
C LEU A 61 -1.15 -4.50 -7.75
N MET A 62 -0.20 -3.64 -8.06
CA MET A 62 -0.37 -2.60 -9.08
C MET A 62 -0.42 -3.22 -10.47
N THR A 63 -1.44 -2.89 -11.27
CA THR A 63 -1.69 -3.52 -12.58
C THR A 63 -1.58 -2.55 -13.76
N SER A 64 -1.50 -1.24 -13.52
CA SER A 64 -1.16 -0.23 -14.52
C SER A 64 -0.24 0.84 -13.92
N PRO A 65 0.50 1.61 -14.73
CA PRO A 65 1.06 2.88 -14.28
C PRO A 65 -0.05 3.92 -14.04
N PRO A 66 0.24 5.05 -13.36
CA PRO A 66 -0.62 6.23 -13.36
C PRO A 66 -0.94 6.68 -14.79
N ASP A 67 -2.22 6.88 -15.08
CA ASP A 67 -2.72 7.23 -16.40
C ASP A 67 -3.81 8.31 -16.30
N PRO A 68 -3.63 9.49 -16.92
CA PRO A 68 -4.60 10.59 -16.85
C PRO A 68 -5.91 10.30 -17.60
N THR A 69 -5.97 9.25 -18.41
CA THR A 69 -7.19 8.83 -19.11
C THR A 69 -8.12 7.99 -18.24
N LEU A 70 -7.62 7.44 -17.12
CA LEU A 70 -8.42 6.68 -16.18
C LEU A 70 -9.33 7.60 -15.33
N PRO A 71 -10.53 7.15 -14.96
CA PRO A 71 -11.39 7.91 -14.06
C PRO A 71 -10.72 8.04 -12.69
N LYS A 72 -10.74 9.25 -12.12
CA LYS A 72 -10.25 9.45 -10.76
C LYS A 72 -11.15 8.73 -9.75
N PRO A 73 -10.58 8.07 -8.72
CA PRO A 73 -11.35 7.55 -7.60
C PRO A 73 -12.24 8.64 -6.97
N PRO A 74 -13.46 8.32 -6.51
CA PRO A 74 -14.40 9.32 -5.97
C PRO A 74 -13.83 10.15 -4.81
N PHE A 75 -12.93 9.58 -4.01
CA PHE A 75 -12.31 10.30 -2.91
C PHE A 75 -11.43 11.46 -3.38
N CYS A 76 -10.90 11.44 -4.60
CA CYS A 76 -10.06 12.51 -5.13
C CYS A 76 -10.81 13.85 -5.20
N ALA A 77 -12.11 13.81 -5.47
CA ALA A 77 -12.97 15.01 -5.49
C ALA A 77 -13.18 15.62 -4.10
N LYS A 78 -12.94 14.85 -3.03
CA LYS A 78 -13.10 15.29 -1.63
C LYS A 78 -11.81 15.88 -1.04
N LEU A 79 -10.70 15.88 -1.78
CA LEU A 79 -9.40 16.36 -1.31
C LEU A 79 -9.21 17.85 -1.61
N ASN A 80 -8.59 18.58 -0.68
CA ASN A 80 -8.18 19.98 -0.86
C ASN A 80 -6.79 20.12 -1.49
N TRP A 81 -6.26 19.06 -2.09
CA TRP A 81 -4.92 19.00 -2.68
C TRP A 81 -4.92 18.06 -3.89
N SER A 82 -3.98 18.28 -4.81
CA SER A 82 -3.91 17.52 -6.07
C SER A 82 -3.38 16.11 -5.86
N THR A 83 -3.96 15.13 -6.55
CA THR A 83 -3.48 13.74 -6.61
C THR A 83 -2.82 13.43 -7.95
N SER A 84 -2.01 12.37 -7.97
CA SER A 84 -1.56 11.75 -9.22
C SER A 84 -2.74 11.39 -10.15
N PRO A 85 -2.51 11.10 -11.43
CA PRO A 85 -3.42 10.28 -12.20
C PRO A 85 -3.77 8.97 -11.48
N ALA A 86 -4.90 8.38 -11.84
CA ALA A 86 -5.31 7.11 -11.28
C ALA A 86 -4.48 5.96 -11.87
N PHE A 87 -4.39 4.86 -11.14
CA PHE A 87 -3.84 3.60 -11.62
C PHE A 87 -4.68 2.43 -11.13
N THR A 88 -4.66 1.32 -11.86
CA THR A 88 -5.41 0.12 -11.52
C THR A 88 -4.61 -0.77 -10.56
N ILE A 89 -5.33 -1.44 -9.67
CA ILE A 89 -4.81 -2.38 -8.69
C ILE A 89 -5.64 -3.66 -8.70
N ARG A 90 -5.06 -4.75 -8.22
CA ARG A 90 -5.78 -6.00 -7.96
C ARG A 90 -5.51 -6.45 -6.53
N TRP A 91 -6.55 -6.49 -5.72
CA TRP A 91 -6.48 -6.91 -4.32
C TRP A 91 -6.11 -8.39 -4.22
N LEU A 92 -5.20 -8.70 -3.31
CA LEU A 92 -4.74 -10.06 -3.04
C LEU A 92 -5.17 -10.52 -1.65
N ALA A 93 -5.14 -9.61 -0.67
CA ALA A 93 -5.75 -9.78 0.64
C ALA A 93 -6.47 -8.49 1.06
N THR A 94 -7.63 -8.62 1.70
CA THR A 94 -8.45 -7.49 2.17
C THR A 94 -8.74 -7.55 3.67
N THR A 95 -8.32 -8.63 4.34
CA THR A 95 -8.45 -8.80 5.79
C THR A 95 -7.45 -7.90 6.52
N PRO A 96 -7.91 -6.98 7.40
CA PRO A 96 -7.01 -6.11 8.14
C PRO A 96 -6.17 -6.85 9.19
N VAL A 97 -4.90 -6.48 9.31
CA VAL A 97 -3.95 -7.01 10.31
C VAL A 97 -3.46 -5.89 11.22
N PRO A 98 -3.56 -6.04 12.56
CA PRO A 98 -3.09 -5.04 13.50
C PRO A 98 -1.55 -4.95 13.51
N PHE A 99 -1.02 -3.75 13.67
CA PHE A 99 0.43 -3.49 13.64
C PHE A 99 1.25 -4.30 14.65
N ARG A 100 0.65 -4.71 15.76
CA ARG A 100 1.31 -5.60 16.74
C ARG A 100 1.79 -6.91 16.12
N ALA A 101 1.12 -7.41 15.07
CA ALA A 101 1.50 -8.64 14.38
C ALA A 101 2.75 -8.47 13.50
N VAL A 102 3.04 -7.25 13.03
CA VAL A 102 4.10 -6.97 12.06
C VAL A 102 5.19 -6.01 12.59
N GLY A 103 5.02 -5.46 13.79
CA GLY A 103 5.90 -4.42 14.33
C GLY A 103 7.34 -4.86 14.60
N HIS A 104 7.59 -6.17 14.64
CA HIS A 104 8.92 -6.75 14.75
C HIS A 104 9.70 -6.67 13.42
N LEU A 105 9.01 -6.55 12.27
CA LEU A 105 9.64 -6.45 10.95
C LEU A 105 10.26 -5.06 10.77
N LYS A 106 11.48 -5.02 10.21
CA LYS A 106 12.28 -3.80 10.06
C LYS A 106 12.49 -3.46 8.59
N ASN A 107 12.15 -2.24 8.21
CA ASN A 107 12.36 -1.75 6.85
C ASN A 107 13.76 -1.12 6.73
N THR A 108 14.68 -1.81 6.07
CA THR A 108 16.05 -1.32 5.85
C THR A 108 16.13 -0.14 4.87
N LEU A 109 15.04 0.17 4.16
CA LEU A 109 14.92 1.36 3.30
C LEU A 109 14.32 2.58 4.04
N ASN A 110 14.03 2.45 5.33
CA ASN A 110 13.59 3.57 6.16
C ASN A 110 14.40 3.61 7.46
N LEU A 111 15.51 4.34 7.43
CA LEU A 111 16.41 4.47 8.58
C LEU A 111 15.98 5.63 9.49
N ASP A 112 16.31 5.53 10.77
CA ASP A 112 16.27 6.67 11.68
C ASP A 112 17.53 7.54 11.58
N ASP A 113 17.56 8.63 12.35
CA ASP A 113 18.67 9.60 12.33
C ASP A 113 19.99 8.97 12.79
N GLY A 114 19.95 7.84 13.49
CA GLY A 114 21.10 7.04 13.91
C GLY A 114 21.47 5.93 12.92
N GLY A 115 20.82 5.87 11.75
CA GLY A 115 21.08 4.85 10.72
C GLY A 115 20.45 3.49 10.99
N SER A 116 19.60 3.36 12.01
CA SER A 116 18.95 2.09 12.36
C SER A 116 17.64 1.91 11.59
N PRO A 117 17.34 0.70 11.08
CA PRO A 117 16.07 0.42 10.40
C PRO A 117 14.85 0.63 11.30
N ARG A 118 13.89 1.44 10.84
CA ARG A 118 12.60 1.64 11.51
C ARG A 118 11.71 0.41 11.32
N ALA A 119 10.73 0.23 12.21
CA ALA A 119 9.71 -0.81 12.04
C ALA A 119 8.91 -0.57 10.74
N VAL A 120 8.48 -1.64 10.08
CA VAL A 120 7.79 -1.56 8.77
C VAL A 120 6.49 -0.73 8.82
N LEU A 121 5.82 -0.70 9.98
CA LEU A 121 4.63 0.12 10.22
C LEU A 121 4.92 1.64 10.21
N VAL A 122 6.19 2.03 10.35
CA VAL A 122 6.63 3.42 10.32
C VAL A 122 6.94 3.77 8.87
N GLY A 123 6.01 4.45 8.20
CA GLY A 123 6.16 4.89 6.83
C GLY A 123 5.13 5.94 6.45
N ARG A 124 5.54 6.87 5.59
CA ARG A 124 4.64 7.86 4.96
C ARG A 124 4.00 7.26 3.72
N ASP A 125 3.05 7.98 3.12
CA ASP A 125 2.50 7.61 1.81
C ASP A 125 3.65 7.52 0.79
N GLY A 126 3.73 6.42 0.06
CA GLY A 126 4.80 6.17 -0.91
C GLY A 126 6.12 5.63 -0.33
N GLN A 127 6.20 5.37 0.98
CA GLN A 127 7.41 4.80 1.57
C GLN A 127 7.71 3.42 0.95
N GLU A 128 8.87 3.30 0.32
CA GLU A 128 9.38 2.02 -0.17
C GLU A 128 9.77 1.11 1.00
N VAL A 129 9.50 -0.18 0.85
CA VAL A 129 9.77 -1.21 1.84
C VAL A 129 10.75 -2.23 1.27
N SER A 130 11.79 -2.57 2.04
CA SER A 130 12.75 -3.60 1.68
C SER A 130 12.04 -4.93 1.38
N ALA A 131 12.61 -5.72 0.47
CA ALA A 131 12.00 -6.98 0.04
C ALA A 131 11.66 -7.89 1.22
N ASP A 132 12.60 -8.08 2.17
CA ASP A 132 12.40 -8.95 3.33
C ASP A 132 11.24 -8.47 4.22
N ALA A 133 11.18 -7.16 4.51
CA ALA A 133 10.10 -6.61 5.32
C ALA A 133 8.75 -6.66 4.60
N GLY A 134 8.75 -6.37 3.29
CA GLY A 134 7.55 -6.41 2.46
C GLY A 134 6.97 -7.82 2.34
N MET A 135 7.82 -8.82 2.10
CA MET A 135 7.44 -10.24 2.10
C MET A 135 6.89 -10.67 3.46
N GLY A 136 7.54 -10.26 4.56
CA GLY A 136 7.06 -10.57 5.90
C GLY A 136 5.66 -10.01 6.18
N VAL A 137 5.38 -8.76 5.79
CA VAL A 137 4.04 -8.17 5.92
C VAL A 137 3.01 -8.92 5.07
N VAL A 138 3.36 -9.26 3.83
CA VAL A 138 2.48 -10.02 2.93
C VAL A 138 2.15 -11.40 3.51
N SER A 139 3.12 -12.14 4.05
CA SER A 139 2.88 -13.46 4.67
C SER A 139 1.83 -13.37 5.77
N VAL A 140 1.95 -12.39 6.67
CA VAL A 140 0.99 -12.21 7.77
C VAL A 140 -0.39 -11.80 7.26
N LEU A 141 -0.46 -10.96 6.22
CA LEU A 141 -1.73 -10.57 5.60
C LEU A 141 -2.41 -11.75 4.88
N ASP A 142 -1.64 -12.58 4.17
CA ASP A 142 -2.14 -13.77 3.47
C ASP A 142 -2.68 -14.80 4.47
N GLU A 143 -1.95 -15.08 5.55
CA GLU A 143 -2.39 -15.97 6.63
C GLU A 143 -3.72 -15.52 7.24
N ALA A 144 -3.85 -14.22 7.53
CA ALA A 144 -5.09 -13.65 8.06
C ALA A 144 -6.26 -13.76 7.08
N ASP A 145 -6.02 -13.56 5.78
CA ASP A 145 -7.06 -13.65 4.74
C ASP A 145 -7.53 -15.09 4.51
N VAL A 146 -6.60 -16.06 4.53
CA VAL A 146 -6.93 -17.49 4.46
C VAL A 146 -7.75 -17.92 5.67
N GLU A 147 -7.36 -17.53 6.88
CA GLU A 147 -8.10 -17.82 8.11
C GLU A 147 -9.52 -17.23 8.06
N GLN A 148 -9.65 -15.98 7.60
CA GLN A 148 -10.94 -15.33 7.48
C GLN A 148 -11.86 -16.02 6.46
N ARG A 149 -11.32 -16.46 5.30
CA ARG A 149 -12.11 -17.19 4.28
C ARG A 149 -12.54 -18.58 4.75
N GLY A 150 -11.71 -19.26 5.55
CA GLY A 150 -12.04 -20.58 6.11
C GLY A 150 -13.13 -20.54 7.20
N ARG A 151 -13.46 -19.35 7.72
CA ARG A 151 -14.54 -19.14 8.70
C ARG A 151 -15.91 -18.85 8.08
N VAL A 152 -15.97 -18.66 6.76
CA VAL A 152 -17.20 -18.31 6.00
C VAL A 152 -17.87 -19.55 5.45
#